data_AF-A0AAF1JWR0-F1
#
_entry.id   AF-A0AAF1JWR0-F1
#
_cell.length_a   1.000
_cell.length_b   1.000
_cell.length_c   1.000
_cell.angle_alpha   90.00
_cell.angle_beta   90.00
_cell.angle_gamma   90.00
#
_symmetry.space_group_name_H-M   'P 1'
#
loop_
_entity.id
_entity.type
_entity.pdbx_description
1 polymer ?
#
loop_
_entity_poly.entity_id
_entity_poly.type
_entity_poly.pdbx_seq_one_letter_code
_entity_poly.pdbx_strand_id
1 'polypeptide(L)'
;MQEILDVVAEELRSFIAQRTDVALLLRCNASDTLPILTVLESVEAESAADLFWIMPDAFHDSESYAEAITDAFFTRQEAVRLSLEEEGAVAWPPNPRTSGEERPGTPADRLRQACTFSREMLPDPAIGASVWVLNPLELHDGPAFCALMAELIRHELPRPWCQRLRFVICVGPDDPGAALLQSQPRVRSFTPDFGPDAVERHLSATAEDDTLALDERMGTLMVMAGVDQALHRHADAREKYALLHRFHDATGSGVAAVALGGVAEAAEAMGDLAGAGDAYERALALAGQETHLPVPLYLNLTMGIGRLRLKEDRCAEGEAWFEMAQQLAILARNAPMRIQALELRGVCQHAQHRYELAEQSWIGGSVLAAQLEDVPACRGLVLRLARHYRETGQVEAARERRDQLVDLGHAGPI
;
A
#
# COMPACT_ATOMS: atom_id res chain seq x y z
N MET A 1 12.51 -6.37 -1.25
CA MET A 1 12.29 -5.03 -0.69
C MET A 1 13.33 -4.70 0.36
N GLN A 2 13.79 -5.69 1.14
CA GLN A 2 14.71 -5.50 2.26
C GLN A 2 16.01 -4.79 1.89
N GLU A 3 16.74 -5.18 0.82
CA GLU A 3 17.99 -4.48 0.46
C GLU A 3 17.77 -2.99 0.11
N ILE A 4 16.65 -2.64 -0.54
CA ILE A 4 16.33 -1.24 -0.84
C ILE A 4 16.12 -0.47 0.47
N LEU A 5 15.45 -1.10 1.45
CA LEU A 5 15.27 -0.55 2.79
C LEU A 5 16.60 -0.49 3.56
N ASP A 6 17.49 -1.47 3.38
CA ASP A 6 18.81 -1.50 4.01
C ASP A 6 19.70 -0.38 3.46
N VAL A 7 19.63 -0.10 2.15
CA VAL A 7 20.32 1.06 1.53
C VAL A 7 19.79 2.36 2.13
N VAL A 8 18.47 2.49 2.29
CA VAL A 8 17.86 3.67 2.94
C VAL A 8 18.31 3.78 4.40
N ALA A 9 18.33 2.65 5.13
CA ALA A 9 18.74 2.59 6.53
C ALA A 9 20.22 2.99 6.68
N GLU A 10 21.10 2.47 5.84
CA GLU A 10 22.53 2.78 5.85
C GLU A 10 22.79 4.26 5.54
N GLU A 11 22.08 4.82 4.55
CA GLU A 11 22.15 6.24 4.23
C GLU A 11 21.67 7.13 5.39
N LEU A 12 20.58 6.76 6.06
CA LEU A 12 20.06 7.47 7.24
C LEU A 12 21.05 7.38 8.42
N ARG A 13 21.56 6.19 8.75
CA ARG A 13 22.57 5.99 9.81
C ARG A 13 23.83 6.81 9.52
N SER A 14 24.34 6.74 8.29
CA SER A 14 25.50 7.49 7.84
C SER A 14 25.29 9.00 7.99
N PHE A 15 24.12 9.51 7.60
CA PHE A 15 23.75 10.92 7.74
C PHE A 15 23.59 11.37 9.20
N ILE A 16 23.07 10.53 10.08
CA ILE A 16 22.89 10.89 11.50
C ILE A 16 24.25 10.93 12.21
N ALA A 17 25.11 9.93 11.96
CA ALA A 17 26.40 9.77 12.64
C ALA A 17 27.46 10.83 12.24
N GLN A 18 27.41 11.34 11.01
CA GLN A 18 28.35 12.37 10.53
C GLN A 18 28.12 13.73 11.22
N ARG A 19 29.07 14.70 11.11
CA ARG A 19 29.04 16.01 11.82
C ARG A 19 29.05 17.26 10.90
N THR A 20 29.02 17.03 9.60
CA THR A 20 29.14 18.02 8.53
C THR A 20 27.77 18.50 8.06
N ASP A 21 26.92 17.62 7.55
CA ASP A 21 25.62 17.96 6.99
C ASP A 21 24.57 18.14 8.10
N VAL A 22 23.74 19.16 7.93
CA VAL A 22 22.67 19.55 8.87
C VAL A 22 21.34 18.92 8.45
N ALA A 23 21.10 18.86 7.14
CA ALA A 23 19.86 18.32 6.59
C ALA A 23 20.10 17.25 5.51
N LEU A 24 19.24 16.25 5.49
CA LEU A 24 19.07 15.28 4.44
C LEU A 24 17.75 15.57 3.75
N LEU A 25 17.81 15.95 2.49
CA LEU A 25 16.67 16.05 1.61
C LEU A 25 16.36 14.66 1.05
N LEU A 26 15.31 14.04 1.58
CA LEU A 26 14.81 12.75 1.13
C LEU A 26 13.76 12.99 0.04
N ARG A 27 14.11 12.62 -1.20
CA ARG A 27 13.25 12.82 -2.38
C ARG A 27 12.48 11.54 -2.66
N CYS A 28 11.24 11.46 -2.23
CA CYS A 28 10.44 10.25 -2.29
C CYS A 28 8.97 10.57 -2.66
N ASN A 29 8.29 9.63 -3.31
CA ASN A 29 6.87 9.79 -3.61
C ASN A 29 6.03 9.52 -2.36
N ALA A 30 4.78 9.95 -2.37
CA ALA A 30 3.84 9.65 -1.29
C ALA A 30 3.66 8.14 -1.04
N SER A 31 3.80 7.31 -2.10
CA SER A 31 3.78 5.84 -2.00
C SER A 31 4.94 5.26 -1.20
N ASP A 32 6.06 5.98 -1.13
CA ASP A 32 7.31 5.51 -0.56
C ASP A 32 7.44 5.90 0.93
N THR A 33 6.55 6.78 1.39
CA THR A 33 6.56 7.35 2.74
C THR A 33 6.47 6.29 3.83
N LEU A 34 5.56 5.32 3.71
CA LEU A 34 5.38 4.29 4.73
C LEU A 34 6.63 3.40 4.90
N PRO A 35 7.20 2.82 3.83
CA PRO A 35 8.47 2.08 3.95
C PRO A 35 9.59 2.90 4.59
N ILE A 36 9.71 4.18 4.24
CA ILE A 36 10.73 5.09 4.81
C ILE A 36 10.51 5.31 6.31
N LEU A 37 9.26 5.51 6.75
CA LEU A 37 8.95 5.69 8.17
C LEU A 37 9.29 4.42 8.97
N THR A 38 8.98 3.24 8.44
CA THR A 38 9.36 1.96 9.08
C THR A 38 10.88 1.83 9.22
N VAL A 39 11.65 2.26 8.21
CA VAL A 39 13.11 2.28 8.31
C VAL A 39 13.59 3.25 9.38
N LEU A 40 13.01 4.46 9.45
CA LEU A 40 13.35 5.45 10.48
C LEU A 40 13.07 4.93 11.90
N GLU A 41 11.94 4.26 12.12
CA GLU A 41 11.59 3.62 13.39
C GLU A 41 12.63 2.53 13.76
N SER A 42 13.08 1.73 12.79
CA SER A 42 14.14 0.74 13.01
C SER A 42 15.48 1.38 13.38
N VAL A 43 15.86 2.47 12.69
CA VAL A 43 17.09 3.21 12.99
C VAL A 43 17.03 3.87 14.37
N GLU A 44 15.87 4.40 14.78
CA GLU A 44 15.65 4.91 16.13
C GLU A 44 15.80 3.80 17.18
N ALA A 45 15.14 2.66 16.99
CA ALA A 45 15.19 1.54 17.95
C ALA A 45 16.61 0.99 18.16
N GLU A 46 17.48 1.08 17.16
CA GLU A 46 18.89 0.69 17.24
C GLU A 46 19.77 1.74 17.96
N SER A 47 19.33 3.00 18.07
CA SER A 47 20.09 4.08 18.69
C SER A 47 19.61 4.40 20.10
N ALA A 48 20.45 4.10 21.09
CA ALA A 48 20.18 4.47 22.49
C ALA A 48 20.50 5.95 22.82
N ALA A 49 21.17 6.68 21.92
CA ALA A 49 21.68 8.02 22.19
C ALA A 49 20.92 9.14 21.45
N ASP A 50 20.28 8.82 20.32
CA ASP A 50 19.57 9.77 19.50
C ASP A 50 18.09 9.86 19.89
N LEU A 51 17.44 10.98 19.56
CA LEU A 51 16.00 11.17 19.75
C LEU A 51 15.35 11.60 18.44
N PHE A 52 14.29 10.90 18.02
CA PHE A 52 13.60 11.19 16.77
C PHE A 52 12.27 11.89 17.01
N TRP A 53 12.02 12.91 16.19
CA TRP A 53 10.80 13.70 16.20
C TRP A 53 10.16 13.62 14.81
N ILE A 54 9.28 12.64 14.62
CA ILE A 54 8.57 12.42 13.36
C ILE A 54 7.31 13.29 13.31
N MET A 55 7.25 14.17 12.33
CA MET A 55 6.28 15.26 12.21
C MET A 55 5.47 15.08 10.91
N PRO A 56 4.32 14.38 10.97
CA PRO A 56 3.54 13.99 9.78
C PRO A 56 2.48 15.02 9.36
N ASP A 57 2.31 16.11 10.11
CA ASP A 57 1.22 17.07 9.91
C ASP A 57 1.18 17.64 8.49
N ALA A 58 -0.02 17.91 7.97
CA ALA A 58 -0.22 18.45 6.64
C ALA A 58 0.37 19.87 6.50
N PHE A 59 0.95 20.18 5.35
CA PHE A 59 1.43 21.52 5.03
C PHE A 59 0.40 22.25 4.16
N HIS A 60 -0.31 23.22 4.77
CA HIS A 60 -1.17 24.16 4.05
C HIS A 60 -0.47 25.49 3.80
N ASP A 61 0.15 26.05 4.84
CA ASP A 61 0.94 27.27 4.81
C ASP A 61 1.97 27.26 5.95
N SER A 62 2.95 28.16 5.88
CA SER A 62 4.05 28.19 6.85
C SER A 62 3.61 28.48 8.28
N GLU A 63 2.59 29.31 8.47
CA GLU A 63 2.12 29.75 9.79
C GLU A 63 1.42 28.60 10.52
N SER A 64 0.42 28.00 9.86
CA SER A 64 -0.35 26.88 10.40
C SER A 64 0.53 25.65 10.62
N TYR A 65 1.46 25.38 9.71
CA TYR A 65 2.37 24.24 9.85
C TYR A 65 3.32 24.41 11.03
N ALA A 66 3.97 25.57 11.17
CA ALA A 66 4.87 25.80 12.30
C ALA A 66 4.15 25.72 13.64
N GLU A 67 2.91 26.21 13.71
CA GLU A 67 2.04 26.07 14.88
C GLU A 67 1.74 24.59 15.19
N ALA A 68 1.26 23.82 14.20
CA ALA A 68 0.94 22.41 14.35
C ALA A 68 2.14 21.58 14.84
N ILE A 69 3.30 21.73 14.18
CA ILE A 69 4.52 20.99 14.55
C ILE A 69 4.99 21.36 15.96
N THR A 70 4.99 22.64 16.29
CA THR A 70 5.42 23.10 17.61
C THR A 70 4.48 22.56 18.69
N ASP A 71 3.18 22.62 18.46
CA ASP A 71 2.18 22.13 19.43
C ASP A 71 2.26 20.61 19.59
N ALA A 72 2.37 19.86 18.49
CA ALA A 72 2.56 18.41 18.51
C ALA A 72 3.83 18.00 19.28
N PHE A 73 4.96 18.68 19.05
CA PHE A 73 6.21 18.44 19.76
C PHE A 73 6.05 18.64 21.27
N PHE A 74 5.53 19.79 21.70
CA PHE A 74 5.39 20.08 23.13
C PHE A 74 4.34 19.21 23.83
N THR A 75 3.27 18.81 23.14
CA THR A 75 2.32 17.82 23.67
C THR A 75 2.99 16.47 23.91
N ARG A 76 3.81 15.97 22.96
CA ARG A 76 4.54 14.70 23.14
C ARG A 76 5.59 14.79 24.24
N GLN A 77 6.33 15.90 24.28
CA GLN A 77 7.34 16.14 25.31
C GLN A 77 6.74 16.14 26.72
N GLU A 78 5.61 16.82 26.90
CA GLU A 78 4.92 16.88 28.18
C GLU A 78 4.40 15.49 28.61
N ALA A 79 3.88 14.70 27.68
CA ALA A 79 3.44 13.33 27.96
C ALA A 79 4.59 12.44 28.45
N VAL A 80 5.77 12.51 27.81
CA VAL A 80 6.95 11.75 28.24
C VAL A 80 7.49 12.28 29.57
N ARG A 81 7.51 13.60 29.78
CA ARG A 81 7.93 14.21 31.05
C ARG A 81 7.09 13.68 32.22
N LEU A 82 5.76 13.68 32.08
CA LEU A 82 4.85 13.17 33.10
C LEU A 82 5.07 11.66 33.37
N SER A 83 5.28 10.86 32.33
CA SER A 83 5.61 9.42 32.49
C SER A 83 6.91 9.21 33.28
N LEU A 84 7.97 9.97 32.96
CA LEU A 84 9.25 9.90 33.68
C LEU A 84 9.13 10.32 35.14
N GLU A 85 8.28 11.31 35.44
CA GLU A 85 7.97 11.74 36.82
C GLU A 85 7.23 10.66 37.61
N GLU A 86 6.26 9.99 36.99
CA GLU A 86 5.55 8.86 37.60
C GLU A 86 6.47 7.66 37.87
N GLU A 87 7.43 7.40 36.98
CA GLU A 87 8.44 6.34 37.11
C GLU A 87 9.59 6.68 38.07
N GLY A 88 9.66 7.93 38.56
CA GLY A 88 10.73 8.40 39.45
C GLY A 88 12.09 8.57 38.78
N ALA A 89 12.11 8.65 37.44
CA ALA A 89 13.30 8.91 36.65
C ALA A 89 13.64 10.42 36.62
N VAL A 90 14.77 10.77 36.01
CA VAL A 90 15.12 12.18 35.79
C VAL A 90 14.17 12.75 34.73
N ALA A 91 13.23 13.59 35.17
CA ALA A 91 12.27 14.23 34.29
C ALA A 91 12.93 15.17 33.29
N TRP A 92 12.37 15.22 32.08
CA TRP A 92 12.73 16.22 31.08
C TRP A 92 12.41 17.65 31.57
N PRO A 93 13.11 18.67 31.05
CA PRO A 93 12.86 20.06 31.44
C PRO A 93 11.40 20.45 31.16
N PRO A 94 10.81 21.35 31.97
CA PRO A 94 9.45 21.82 31.75
C PRO A 94 9.36 22.56 30.43
N ASN A 95 8.18 22.50 29.81
CA ASN A 95 7.91 23.23 28.58
C ASN A 95 8.16 24.74 28.81
N PRO A 96 9.07 25.38 28.05
CA PRO A 96 9.40 26.80 28.18
C PRO A 96 8.24 27.72 27.78
N ARG A 97 7.16 27.18 27.19
CA ARG A 97 5.97 27.93 26.83
C ARG A 97 5.08 28.13 28.05
N THR A 98 5.01 29.36 28.52
CA THR A 98 3.93 29.82 29.40
C THR A 98 2.64 29.95 28.58
N SER A 99 1.55 29.36 29.08
CA SER A 99 0.23 29.45 28.43
C SER A 99 -0.19 30.91 28.28
N GLY A 100 -0.38 31.38 27.04
CA GLY A 100 -1.03 32.67 26.73
C GLY A 100 -0.16 33.81 26.20
N GLU A 101 1.14 33.59 25.95
CA GLU A 101 1.97 34.61 25.28
C GLU A 101 1.84 34.54 23.74
N GLU A 102 1.62 35.69 23.10
CA GLU A 102 1.72 35.82 21.64
C GLU A 102 3.11 35.33 21.20
N ARG A 103 3.15 34.35 20.29
CA ARG A 103 4.39 33.71 19.84
C ARG A 103 5.17 34.71 18.97
N PRO A 104 6.21 35.40 19.47
CA PRO A 104 6.91 36.38 18.68
C PRO A 104 7.86 35.65 17.71
N GLY A 105 7.85 36.04 16.44
CA GLY A 105 8.82 35.58 15.45
C GLY A 105 8.20 34.92 14.22
N THR A 106 9.06 34.69 13.23
CA THR A 106 8.66 33.99 12.00
C THR A 106 8.28 32.54 12.29
N PRO A 107 7.54 31.87 11.39
CA PRO A 107 7.32 30.43 11.48
C PRO A 107 8.62 29.62 11.66
N ALA A 108 9.68 30.00 10.95
CA ALA A 108 10.99 29.36 11.08
C ALA A 108 11.59 29.57 12.48
N ASP A 109 11.45 30.76 13.09
CA ASP A 109 11.97 31.02 14.44
C ASP A 109 11.29 30.14 15.49
N ARG A 110 9.97 29.93 15.38
CA ARG A 110 9.22 29.04 16.27
C ARG A 110 9.71 27.59 16.17
N LEU A 111 9.88 27.09 14.94
CA LEU A 111 10.45 25.76 14.72
C LEU A 111 11.88 25.66 15.26
N ARG A 112 12.74 26.67 15.03
CA ARG A 112 14.10 26.70 15.57
C ARG A 112 14.13 26.64 17.10
N GLN A 113 13.22 27.34 17.76
CA GLN A 113 13.12 27.31 19.23
C GLN A 113 12.76 25.91 19.72
N ALA A 114 11.74 25.27 19.15
CA ALA A 114 11.36 23.90 19.48
C ALA A 114 12.50 22.90 19.24
N CYS A 115 13.14 22.98 18.07
CA CYS A 115 14.26 22.11 17.71
C CYS A 115 15.48 22.35 18.60
N THR A 116 15.75 23.58 19.01
CA THR A 116 16.88 23.87 19.91
C THR A 116 16.61 23.31 21.30
N PHE A 117 15.38 23.45 21.79
CA PHE A 117 14.96 22.93 23.09
C PHE A 117 15.02 21.39 23.15
N SER A 118 14.73 20.68 22.05
CA SER A 118 14.80 19.21 22.01
C SER A 118 16.17 18.64 22.37
N ARG A 119 17.25 19.43 22.27
CA ARG A 119 18.60 19.02 22.66
C ARG A 119 18.77 18.81 24.16
N GLU A 120 17.96 19.47 24.97
CA GLU A 120 18.00 19.34 26.43
C GLU A 120 17.45 17.99 26.90
N MET A 121 16.78 17.25 26.02
CA MET A 121 16.19 15.94 26.29
C MET A 121 17.11 14.78 25.94
N LEU A 122 18.26 15.04 25.28
CA LEU A 122 19.14 13.99 24.76
C LEU A 122 19.69 13.12 25.90
N PRO A 123 19.57 11.78 25.82
CA PRO A 123 20.07 10.86 26.84
C PRO A 123 21.57 11.03 27.13
N ASP A 124 22.37 11.18 26.07
CA ASP A 124 23.81 11.47 26.17
C ASP A 124 24.16 12.75 25.39
N PRO A 125 24.43 13.87 26.08
CA PRO A 125 24.82 15.12 25.46
C PRO A 125 26.18 15.14 24.73
N ALA A 126 27.01 14.10 24.87
CA ALA A 126 28.30 14.03 24.20
C ALA A 126 28.23 13.31 22.84
N ILE A 127 27.26 12.40 22.68
CA ILE A 127 27.24 11.46 21.54
C ILE A 127 25.98 11.62 20.69
N GLY A 128 24.80 11.80 21.30
CA GLY A 128 23.52 11.79 20.59
C GLY A 128 23.25 13.01 19.71
N ALA A 129 22.27 12.89 18.83
CA ALA A 129 21.66 13.96 18.05
C ALA A 129 20.14 13.94 18.19
N SER A 130 19.52 15.12 18.10
CA SER A 130 18.06 15.20 17.95
C SER A 130 17.74 15.26 16.46
N VAL A 131 17.03 14.25 15.98
CA VAL A 131 16.67 14.05 14.59
C VAL A 131 15.23 14.49 14.39
N TRP A 132 15.02 15.50 13.56
CA TRP A 132 13.70 16.01 13.18
C TRP A 132 13.34 15.50 11.80
N VAL A 133 12.29 14.69 11.70
CA VAL A 133 11.79 14.17 10.43
C VAL A 133 10.55 14.97 10.05
N LEU A 134 10.68 15.85 9.07
CA LEU A 134 9.64 16.75 8.59
C LEU A 134 9.06 16.14 7.31
N ASN A 135 7.94 15.44 7.46
CA ASN A 135 7.35 14.59 6.42
C ASN A 135 5.84 14.83 6.31
N PRO A 136 5.41 15.96 5.72
CA PRO A 136 3.99 16.26 5.61
C PRO A 136 3.28 15.21 4.75
N LEU A 137 2.26 14.56 5.31
CA LEU A 137 1.47 13.54 4.59
C LEU A 137 0.67 14.15 3.43
N GLU A 138 0.32 15.43 3.54
CA GLU A 138 -0.32 16.23 2.50
C GLU A 138 0.48 17.52 2.29
N LEU A 139 0.88 17.79 1.05
CA LEU A 139 1.70 18.93 0.67
C LEU A 139 0.95 19.78 -0.38
N HIS A 140 0.31 20.87 0.06
CA HIS A 140 -0.47 21.74 -0.83
C HIS A 140 0.41 22.71 -1.64
N ASP A 141 1.48 23.23 -1.02
CA ASP A 141 2.42 24.16 -1.64
C ASP A 141 3.87 23.74 -1.33
N GLY A 142 4.42 22.89 -2.19
CA GLY A 142 5.78 22.38 -2.10
C GLY A 142 6.87 23.46 -2.09
N PRO A 143 6.84 24.44 -2.99
CA PRO A 143 7.75 25.59 -2.96
C PRO A 143 7.73 26.38 -1.66
N ALA A 144 6.55 26.66 -1.08
CA ALA A 144 6.45 27.37 0.18
C ALA A 144 7.00 26.54 1.35
N PHE A 145 6.73 25.24 1.38
CA PHE A 145 7.34 24.32 2.35
C PHE A 145 8.87 24.33 2.25
N CYS A 146 9.41 24.18 1.03
CA CYS A 146 10.85 24.21 0.79
C CYS A 146 11.47 25.54 1.21
N ALA A 147 10.78 26.66 1.01
CA ALA A 147 11.23 27.98 1.47
C ALA A 147 11.26 28.09 3.00
N LEU A 148 10.22 27.61 3.69
CA LEU A 148 10.19 27.53 5.16
C LEU A 148 11.34 26.66 5.69
N MET A 149 11.55 25.50 5.09
CA MET A 149 12.62 24.58 5.47
C MET A 149 14.01 25.17 5.22
N ALA A 150 14.20 25.86 4.09
CA ALA A 150 15.46 26.55 3.78
C ALA A 150 15.73 27.70 4.76
N GLU A 151 14.68 28.40 5.19
CA GLU A 151 14.79 29.36 6.26
C GLU A 151 15.16 28.67 7.58
N LEU A 152 14.42 27.64 8.01
CA LEU A 152 14.66 26.88 9.23
C LEU A 152 16.14 26.50 9.36
N ILE A 153 16.71 25.79 8.38
CA ILE A 153 18.07 25.24 8.43
C ILE A 153 19.18 26.27 8.19
N ARG A 154 18.84 27.54 7.87
CA ARG A 154 19.81 28.61 7.67
C ARG A 154 20.66 28.81 8.95
N HIS A 155 21.98 28.88 8.79
CA HIS A 155 22.90 29.04 9.91
C HIS A 155 24.20 29.73 9.47
N GLU A 156 24.92 30.29 10.45
CA GLU A 156 26.22 30.92 10.27
C GLU A 156 27.32 30.10 10.98
N LEU A 157 28.52 30.09 10.41
CA LEU A 157 29.71 29.44 10.97
C LEU A 157 30.54 30.46 11.77
N PRO A 158 31.32 30.02 12.80
CA PRO A 158 31.68 28.63 13.12
C PRO A 158 30.81 27.92 14.16
N ARG A 159 29.86 28.61 14.81
CA ARG A 159 28.99 28.03 15.84
C ARG A 159 27.53 28.03 15.37
N PRO A 160 27.12 27.06 14.54
CA PRO A 160 25.75 27.00 14.07
C PRO A 160 24.79 26.68 15.22
N TRP A 161 23.59 27.26 15.19
CA TRP A 161 22.55 27.00 16.19
C TRP A 161 22.11 25.53 16.18
N CYS A 162 22.20 24.87 15.01
CA CYS A 162 21.83 23.48 14.75
C CYS A 162 22.88 22.45 15.18
N GLN A 163 23.79 22.80 16.09
CA GLN A 163 24.72 21.84 16.67
C GLN A 163 23.94 20.67 17.32
N ARG A 164 24.23 19.43 16.90
CA ARG A 164 23.53 18.20 17.33
C ARG A 164 22.06 18.09 16.92
N LEU A 165 21.67 18.84 15.89
CA LEU A 165 20.39 18.67 15.20
C LEU A 165 20.62 18.07 13.83
N ARG A 166 19.75 17.13 13.45
CA ARG A 166 19.67 16.57 12.10
C ARG A 166 18.25 16.77 11.60
N PHE A 167 18.12 17.24 10.37
CA PHE A 167 16.83 17.40 9.72
C PHE A 167 16.72 16.39 8.59
N VAL A 168 15.73 15.51 8.62
CA VAL A 168 15.31 14.71 7.47
C VAL A 168 14.08 15.39 6.91
N ILE A 169 14.19 15.94 5.71
CA ILE A 169 13.13 16.70 5.06
C ILE A 169 12.65 15.88 3.88
N CYS A 170 11.39 15.42 3.93
CA CYS A 170 10.80 14.66 2.84
C CYS A 170 10.12 15.61 1.85
N VAL A 171 10.47 15.48 0.57
CA VAL A 171 9.84 16.21 -0.54
C VAL A 171 9.60 15.28 -1.72
N GLY A 172 8.63 15.62 -2.56
CA GLY A 172 8.41 14.89 -3.81
C GLY A 172 9.65 14.94 -4.71
N PRO A 173 9.95 13.88 -5.50
CA PRO A 173 11.10 13.86 -6.37
C PRO A 173 11.06 15.00 -7.40
N ASP A 174 9.89 15.35 -7.89
CA ASP A 174 9.71 16.39 -8.92
C ASP A 174 9.29 17.76 -8.34
N ASP A 175 9.44 17.96 -7.02
CA ASP A 175 9.06 19.23 -6.39
C ASP A 175 9.97 20.37 -6.87
N PRO A 176 9.43 21.45 -7.48
CA PRO A 176 10.24 22.56 -7.98
C PRO A 176 10.96 23.32 -6.86
N GLY A 177 10.48 23.26 -5.61
CA GLY A 177 11.11 23.83 -4.43
C GLY A 177 12.34 23.07 -3.95
N ALA A 178 12.52 21.79 -4.34
CA ALA A 178 13.63 20.96 -3.88
C ALA A 178 15.01 21.56 -4.22
N ALA A 179 15.13 22.21 -5.39
CA ALA A 179 16.36 22.86 -5.82
C ALA A 179 16.82 23.98 -4.86
N LEU A 180 15.88 24.69 -4.23
CA LEU A 180 16.18 25.72 -3.23
C LEU A 180 16.86 25.10 -2.01
N LEU A 181 16.35 23.98 -1.51
CA LEU A 181 16.92 23.25 -0.38
C LEU A 181 18.29 22.66 -0.71
N GLN A 182 18.43 22.07 -1.90
CA GLN A 182 19.70 21.51 -2.38
C GLN A 182 20.82 22.54 -2.47
N SER A 183 20.46 23.80 -2.77
CA SER A 183 21.44 24.89 -2.85
C SER A 183 21.93 25.39 -1.49
N GLN A 184 21.28 25.00 -0.38
CA GLN A 184 21.67 25.42 0.96
C GLN A 184 22.98 24.73 1.40
N PRO A 185 23.83 25.41 2.19
CA PRO A 185 25.04 24.80 2.71
C PRO A 185 24.71 23.63 3.66
N ARG A 186 25.52 22.57 3.60
CA ARG A 186 25.40 21.39 4.49
C ARG A 186 24.05 20.67 4.35
N VAL A 187 23.53 20.62 3.12
CA VAL A 187 22.37 19.80 2.75
C VAL A 187 22.80 18.69 1.81
N ARG A 188 22.55 17.44 2.20
CA ARG A 188 22.72 16.25 1.36
C ARG A 188 21.38 15.89 0.72
N SER A 189 21.39 15.33 -0.48
CA SER A 189 20.19 14.76 -1.11
C SER A 189 20.32 13.26 -1.26
N PHE A 190 19.21 12.55 -1.06
CA PHE A 190 19.09 11.13 -1.31
C PHE A 190 17.72 10.83 -1.94
N THR A 191 17.71 10.01 -2.98
CA THR A 191 16.51 9.57 -3.69
C THR A 191 16.51 8.05 -3.67
N PRO A 192 15.68 7.41 -2.83
CA PRO A 192 15.58 5.95 -2.83
C PRO A 192 14.91 5.48 -4.12
N ASP A 193 15.45 4.40 -4.69
CA ASP A 193 14.95 3.82 -5.93
C ASP A 193 13.89 2.75 -5.62
N PHE A 194 12.64 3.19 -5.41
CA PHE A 194 11.47 2.31 -5.29
C PHE A 194 10.78 2.07 -6.65
N GLY A 195 11.45 2.38 -7.76
CA GLY A 195 10.89 2.21 -9.10
C GLY A 195 10.57 0.74 -9.41
N PRO A 196 9.59 0.46 -10.30
CA PRO A 196 9.24 -0.92 -10.68
C PRO A 196 10.44 -1.75 -11.12
N ASP A 197 11.34 -1.17 -11.93
CA ASP A 197 12.56 -1.84 -12.39
C ASP A 197 13.53 -2.16 -11.25
N ALA A 198 13.60 -1.32 -10.21
CA ALA A 198 14.44 -1.55 -9.05
C ALA A 198 13.89 -2.65 -8.16
N VAL A 199 12.58 -2.64 -7.94
CA VAL A 199 11.87 -3.70 -7.23
C VAL A 199 12.02 -5.03 -7.97
N GLU A 200 11.82 -5.06 -9.29
CA GLU A 200 11.96 -6.27 -10.12
C GLU A 200 13.39 -6.80 -10.13
N ARG A 201 14.40 -5.93 -10.30
CA ARG A 201 15.83 -6.31 -10.21
C ARG A 201 16.14 -6.93 -8.85
N HIS A 202 15.66 -6.32 -7.78
CA HIS A 202 15.92 -6.81 -6.43
C HIS A 202 15.21 -8.14 -6.16
N LEU A 203 13.92 -8.27 -6.51
CA LEU A 203 13.22 -9.55 -6.37
C LEU A 203 13.93 -10.66 -7.15
N SER A 204 14.43 -10.36 -8.36
CA SER A 204 15.19 -11.31 -9.16
C SER A 204 16.52 -11.70 -8.47
N ALA A 205 17.28 -10.71 -7.99
CA ALA A 205 18.53 -10.95 -7.27
C ALA A 205 18.32 -11.82 -6.02
N THR A 206 17.29 -11.54 -5.22
CA THR A 206 16.96 -12.32 -4.02
C THR A 206 16.52 -13.75 -4.36
N ALA A 207 15.74 -13.96 -5.42
CA ALA A 207 15.34 -15.31 -5.82
C ALA A 207 16.55 -16.16 -6.30
N GLU A 208 17.52 -15.52 -6.94
CA GLU A 208 18.72 -16.13 -7.50
C GLU A 208 19.87 -16.30 -6.49
N ASP A 209 19.83 -15.62 -5.35
CA ASP A 209 20.90 -15.67 -4.34
C ASP A 209 20.93 -17.01 -3.59
N ASP A 210 21.90 -17.86 -3.92
CA ASP A 210 22.13 -19.16 -3.30
C ASP A 210 22.63 -19.09 -1.84
N THR A 211 22.97 -17.91 -1.33
CA THR A 211 23.38 -17.73 0.06
C THR A 211 22.20 -17.54 1.01
N LEU A 212 21.02 -17.19 0.49
CA LEU A 212 19.79 -17.02 1.27
C LEU A 212 19.10 -18.35 1.56
N ALA A 213 18.25 -18.34 2.59
CA ALA A 213 17.43 -19.49 2.94
C ALA A 213 16.48 -19.84 1.79
N LEU A 214 16.31 -21.14 1.51
CA LEU A 214 15.48 -21.59 0.39
C LEU A 214 14.02 -21.10 0.52
N ASP A 215 13.47 -21.07 1.72
CA ASP A 215 12.11 -20.56 1.97
C ASP A 215 11.96 -19.08 1.63
N GLU A 216 13.00 -18.26 1.89
CA GLU A 216 13.02 -16.83 1.56
C GLU A 216 13.04 -16.62 0.04
N ARG A 217 13.87 -17.40 -0.66
CA ARG A 217 13.93 -17.39 -2.13
C ARG A 217 12.61 -17.81 -2.75
N MET A 218 11.94 -18.82 -2.20
CA MET A 218 10.64 -19.30 -2.67
C MET A 218 9.51 -18.31 -2.34
N GLY A 219 9.55 -17.64 -1.18
CA GLY A 219 8.66 -16.53 -0.87
C GLY A 219 8.79 -15.39 -1.89
N THR A 220 10.01 -15.03 -2.25
CA THR A 220 10.30 -14.02 -3.27
C THR A 220 9.80 -14.44 -4.65
N LEU A 221 10.05 -15.69 -5.04
CA LEU A 221 9.59 -16.25 -6.31
C LEU A 221 8.05 -16.25 -6.42
N MET A 222 7.33 -16.46 -5.32
CA MET A 222 5.86 -16.36 -5.26
C MET A 222 5.39 -14.93 -5.56
N VAL A 223 6.05 -13.92 -4.99
CA VAL A 223 5.74 -12.51 -5.28
C VAL A 223 6.00 -12.21 -6.76
N MET A 224 7.15 -12.63 -7.30
CA MET A 224 7.47 -12.44 -8.72
C MET A 224 6.44 -13.09 -9.65
N ALA A 225 5.99 -14.31 -9.35
CA ALA A 225 4.96 -15.00 -10.12
C ALA A 225 3.65 -14.21 -10.15
N GLY A 226 3.25 -13.62 -9.01
CA GLY A 226 2.07 -12.75 -8.93
C GLY A 226 2.24 -11.45 -9.71
N VAL A 227 3.43 -10.83 -9.69
CA VAL A 227 3.74 -9.64 -10.49
C VAL A 227 3.65 -9.95 -11.99
N ASP A 228 4.25 -11.05 -12.43
CA ASP A 228 4.17 -11.48 -13.84
C ASP A 228 2.72 -11.73 -14.27
N GLN A 229 1.92 -12.35 -13.40
CA GLN A 229 0.50 -12.58 -13.66
C GLN A 229 -0.27 -11.27 -13.82
N ALA A 230 -0.02 -10.28 -12.96
CA ALA A 230 -0.66 -8.96 -13.00
C ALA A 230 -0.24 -8.15 -14.23
N LEU A 231 1.00 -8.31 -14.71
CA LEU A 231 1.53 -7.67 -15.92
C LEU A 231 1.24 -8.45 -17.21
N HIS A 232 0.38 -9.46 -17.16
CA HIS A 232 0.02 -10.31 -18.30
C HIS A 232 1.19 -11.12 -18.91
N ARG A 233 2.29 -11.30 -18.16
CA ARG A 233 3.43 -12.16 -18.52
C ARG A 233 3.15 -13.62 -18.14
N HIS A 234 2.05 -14.16 -18.66
CA HIS A 234 1.49 -15.45 -18.21
C HIS A 234 2.43 -16.65 -18.38
N ALA A 235 3.32 -16.63 -19.38
CA ALA A 235 4.31 -17.70 -19.56
C ALA A 235 5.31 -17.73 -18.40
N ASP A 236 5.84 -16.56 -18.02
CA ASP A 236 6.81 -16.40 -16.93
C ASP A 236 6.16 -16.71 -15.58
N ALA A 237 4.94 -16.21 -15.36
CA ALA A 237 4.15 -16.53 -14.17
C ALA A 237 3.95 -18.05 -14.02
N ARG A 238 3.55 -18.73 -15.10
CA ARG A 238 3.33 -20.19 -15.10
C ARG A 238 4.61 -20.94 -14.72
N GLU A 239 5.76 -20.55 -15.27
CA GLU A 239 7.03 -21.21 -14.97
C GLU A 239 7.40 -21.07 -13.48
N LYS A 240 7.28 -19.85 -12.94
CA LYS A 240 7.55 -19.58 -11.52
C LYS A 240 6.59 -20.32 -10.60
N TYR A 241 5.29 -20.31 -10.88
CA TYR A 241 4.29 -21.09 -10.14
C TYR A 241 4.54 -22.60 -10.22
N ALA A 242 4.93 -23.12 -11.38
CA ALA A 242 5.26 -24.54 -11.52
C ALA A 242 6.51 -24.93 -10.69
N LEU A 243 7.51 -24.05 -10.60
CA LEU A 243 8.66 -24.24 -9.73
C LEU A 243 8.27 -24.25 -8.24
N LEU A 244 7.44 -23.29 -7.82
CA LEU A 244 6.91 -23.21 -6.45
C LEU A 244 6.09 -24.45 -6.08
N HIS A 245 5.23 -24.92 -6.98
CA HIS A 245 4.49 -26.15 -6.77
C HIS A 245 5.44 -27.33 -6.56
N ARG A 246 6.45 -27.52 -7.43
CA ARG A 246 7.43 -28.62 -7.26
C ARG A 246 8.17 -28.56 -5.92
N PHE A 247 8.47 -27.37 -5.43
CA PHE A 247 9.12 -27.20 -4.13
C PHE A 247 8.18 -27.58 -2.96
N HIS A 248 6.94 -27.10 -2.99
CA HIS A 248 5.97 -27.29 -1.91
C HIS A 248 5.17 -28.60 -1.97
N ASP A 249 5.20 -29.33 -3.10
CA ASP A 249 4.49 -30.61 -3.29
C ASP A 249 4.95 -31.66 -2.27
N ALA A 250 6.26 -31.68 -1.96
CA ALA A 250 6.83 -32.58 -0.97
C ALA A 250 6.33 -32.34 0.46
N THR A 251 5.85 -31.13 0.76
CA THR A 251 5.36 -30.74 2.10
C THR A 251 3.84 -30.74 2.20
N GLY A 252 3.11 -30.95 1.09
CA GLY A 252 1.64 -31.00 1.07
C GLY A 252 0.98 -29.71 1.57
N SER A 253 1.68 -28.58 1.49
CA SER A 253 1.25 -27.31 2.08
C SER A 253 0.21 -26.58 1.23
N GLY A 254 -0.63 -25.75 1.86
CA GLY A 254 -1.55 -24.84 1.17
C GLY A 254 -0.86 -23.91 0.16
N VAL A 255 0.46 -23.70 0.30
CA VAL A 255 1.27 -22.97 -0.70
C VAL A 255 1.36 -23.72 -2.02
N ALA A 256 1.44 -25.06 -2.00
CA ALA A 256 1.39 -25.87 -3.22
C ALA A 256 0.05 -25.71 -3.96
N ALA A 257 -1.06 -25.63 -3.21
CA ALA A 257 -2.38 -25.39 -3.77
C ALA A 257 -2.50 -23.96 -4.37
N VAL A 258 -1.96 -22.94 -3.71
CA VAL A 258 -1.86 -21.57 -4.26
C VAL A 258 -1.06 -21.57 -5.55
N ALA A 259 0.10 -22.25 -5.56
CA ALA A 259 0.95 -22.33 -6.75
C ALA A 259 0.24 -23.02 -7.93
N LEU A 260 -0.47 -24.13 -7.70
CA LEU A 260 -1.28 -24.76 -8.76
C LEU A 260 -2.43 -23.88 -9.23
N GLY A 261 -3.08 -23.14 -8.33
CA GLY A 261 -4.08 -22.13 -8.71
C GLY A 261 -3.49 -21.08 -9.67
N GLY A 262 -2.28 -20.60 -9.37
CA GLY A 262 -1.54 -19.68 -10.25
C GLY A 262 -1.17 -20.32 -11.60
N VAL A 263 -0.71 -21.58 -11.62
CA VAL A 263 -0.49 -22.33 -12.88
C VAL A 263 -1.78 -22.40 -13.71
N ALA A 264 -2.90 -22.68 -13.07
CA ALA A 264 -4.20 -22.82 -13.72
C ALA A 264 -4.67 -21.50 -14.33
N GLU A 265 -4.58 -20.39 -13.59
CA GLU A 265 -4.95 -19.06 -14.08
C GLU A 265 -4.08 -18.62 -15.26
N ALA A 266 -2.77 -18.86 -15.20
CA ALA A 266 -1.86 -18.56 -16.29
C ALA A 266 -2.15 -19.42 -17.53
N ALA A 267 -2.42 -20.72 -17.36
CA ALA A 267 -2.82 -21.62 -18.45
C ALA A 267 -4.15 -21.18 -19.09
N GLU A 268 -5.14 -20.79 -18.27
CA GLU A 268 -6.44 -20.30 -18.71
C GLU A 268 -6.29 -19.02 -19.57
N ALA A 269 -5.41 -18.10 -19.14
CA ALA A 269 -5.12 -16.86 -19.84
C ALA A 269 -4.38 -17.09 -21.18
N MET A 270 -3.55 -18.13 -21.27
CA MET A 270 -2.88 -18.56 -22.50
C MET A 270 -3.78 -19.41 -23.42
N GLY A 271 -5.02 -19.72 -23.02
CA GLY A 271 -5.97 -20.51 -23.81
C GLY A 271 -5.80 -22.04 -23.67
N ASP A 272 -4.93 -22.52 -22.78
CA ASP A 272 -4.79 -23.93 -22.46
C ASP A 272 -5.84 -24.35 -21.42
N LEU A 273 -7.08 -24.51 -21.88
CA LEU A 273 -8.24 -24.82 -21.02
C LEU A 273 -8.09 -26.21 -20.35
N ALA A 274 -7.53 -27.19 -21.07
CA ALA A 274 -7.33 -28.53 -20.53
C ALA A 274 -6.28 -28.53 -19.41
N GLY A 275 -5.14 -27.86 -19.62
CA GLY A 275 -4.11 -27.70 -18.60
C GLY A 275 -4.60 -26.89 -17.39
N ALA A 276 -5.41 -25.85 -17.63
CA ALA A 276 -6.03 -25.08 -16.55
C ALA A 276 -6.97 -25.94 -15.70
N GLY A 277 -7.79 -26.79 -16.34
CA GLY A 277 -8.70 -27.71 -15.65
C GLY A 277 -7.98 -28.69 -14.74
N ASP A 278 -6.97 -29.39 -15.25
CA ASP A 278 -6.16 -30.33 -14.44
C ASP A 278 -5.51 -29.62 -13.25
N ALA A 279 -4.93 -28.45 -13.49
CA ALA A 279 -4.26 -27.68 -12.43
C ALA A 279 -5.24 -27.20 -11.35
N TYR A 280 -6.44 -26.70 -11.72
CA TYR A 280 -7.46 -26.30 -10.76
C TYR A 280 -7.98 -27.47 -9.93
N GLU A 281 -8.28 -28.61 -10.56
CA GLU A 281 -8.79 -29.80 -9.86
C GLU A 281 -7.77 -30.32 -8.85
N ARG A 282 -6.49 -30.36 -9.23
CA ARG A 282 -5.39 -30.73 -8.33
C ARG A 282 -5.17 -29.71 -7.21
N ALA A 283 -5.26 -28.42 -7.51
CA ALA A 283 -5.19 -27.35 -6.49
C ALA A 283 -6.30 -27.51 -5.45
N LEU A 284 -7.53 -27.79 -5.88
CA LEU A 284 -8.67 -28.00 -4.99
C LEU A 284 -8.50 -29.26 -4.14
N ALA A 285 -7.97 -30.34 -4.72
CA ALA A 285 -7.68 -31.57 -3.99
C ALA A 285 -6.62 -31.36 -2.89
N LEU A 286 -5.56 -30.58 -3.17
CA LEU A 286 -4.56 -30.20 -2.17
C LEU A 286 -5.15 -29.29 -1.09
N ALA A 287 -5.92 -28.28 -1.48
CA ALA A 287 -6.57 -27.38 -0.52
C ALA A 287 -7.50 -28.13 0.45
N GLY A 288 -8.10 -29.25 -0.01
CA GLY A 288 -8.95 -30.13 0.81
C GLY A 288 -8.23 -30.98 1.84
N GLN A 289 -6.90 -31.03 1.80
CA GLN A 289 -6.10 -31.74 2.79
C GLN A 289 -5.78 -30.86 4.01
N GLU A 290 -6.00 -29.54 3.92
CA GLU A 290 -5.77 -28.60 5.00
C GLU A 290 -6.80 -28.76 6.13
N THR A 291 -6.31 -28.68 7.38
CA THR A 291 -7.17 -28.83 8.58
C THR A 291 -8.17 -27.68 8.71
N HIS A 292 -7.81 -26.50 8.21
CA HIS A 292 -8.65 -25.30 8.21
C HIS A 292 -8.95 -24.92 6.78
N LEU A 293 -10.20 -24.59 6.47
CA LEU A 293 -10.61 -24.12 5.15
C LEU A 293 -10.02 -22.73 4.87
N PRO A 294 -9.00 -22.58 4.01
CA PRO A 294 -8.49 -21.28 3.60
C PRO A 294 -9.49 -20.64 2.63
N VAL A 295 -10.51 -19.97 3.17
CA VAL A 295 -11.64 -19.40 2.40
C VAL A 295 -11.17 -18.59 1.17
N PRO A 296 -10.14 -17.73 1.23
CA PRO A 296 -9.67 -16.99 0.06
C PRO A 296 -9.13 -17.89 -1.07
N LEU A 297 -8.40 -18.96 -0.74
CA LEU A 297 -7.89 -19.90 -1.72
C LEU A 297 -9.05 -20.63 -2.41
N TYR A 298 -9.99 -21.17 -1.62
CA TYR A 298 -11.17 -21.83 -2.17
C TYR A 298 -12.02 -20.90 -3.04
N LEU A 299 -12.19 -19.65 -2.62
CA LEU A 299 -12.91 -18.65 -3.41
C LEU A 299 -12.24 -18.44 -4.77
N ASN A 300 -10.92 -18.26 -4.80
CA ASN A 300 -10.19 -18.07 -6.05
C ASN A 300 -10.28 -19.31 -6.97
N LEU A 301 -10.10 -20.51 -6.41
CA LEU A 301 -10.19 -21.76 -7.17
C LEU A 301 -11.60 -22.00 -7.74
N THR A 302 -12.64 -21.79 -6.93
CA THR A 302 -14.04 -21.97 -7.38
C THR A 302 -14.43 -20.95 -8.45
N MET A 303 -13.99 -19.70 -8.32
CA MET A 303 -14.16 -18.69 -9.37
C MET A 303 -13.45 -19.08 -10.67
N GLY A 304 -12.21 -19.59 -10.57
CA GLY A 304 -11.43 -20.08 -11.70
C GLY A 304 -12.11 -21.23 -12.44
N ILE A 305 -12.51 -22.27 -11.71
CA ILE A 305 -13.22 -23.42 -12.27
C ILE A 305 -14.54 -22.99 -12.90
N GLY A 306 -15.31 -22.10 -12.25
CA GLY A 306 -16.54 -21.56 -12.81
C GLY A 306 -16.32 -20.86 -14.16
N ARG A 307 -15.29 -20.01 -14.27
CA ARG A 307 -14.91 -19.35 -15.53
C ARG A 307 -14.49 -20.34 -16.60
N LEU A 308 -13.71 -21.36 -16.22
CA LEU A 308 -13.31 -22.43 -17.13
C LEU A 308 -14.52 -23.17 -17.69
N ARG A 309 -15.46 -23.60 -16.84
CA ARG A 309 -16.69 -24.27 -17.28
C ARG A 309 -17.56 -23.37 -18.16
N LEU A 310 -17.60 -22.08 -17.88
CA LEU A 310 -18.28 -21.11 -18.74
C LEU A 310 -17.61 -21.03 -20.13
N LYS A 311 -16.28 -21.00 -20.21
CA LYS A 311 -15.52 -21.03 -21.48
C LYS A 311 -15.71 -22.33 -22.27
N GLU A 312 -15.94 -23.45 -21.57
CA GLU A 312 -16.26 -24.75 -22.15
C GLU A 312 -17.74 -24.91 -22.55
N ASP A 313 -18.55 -23.86 -22.42
CA ASP A 313 -20.02 -23.87 -22.63
C ASP A 313 -20.78 -24.83 -21.69
N ARG A 314 -20.15 -25.23 -20.58
CA ARG A 314 -20.73 -26.08 -19.52
C ARG A 314 -21.40 -25.22 -18.47
N CYS A 315 -22.38 -24.42 -18.91
CA CYS A 315 -23.03 -23.39 -18.08
C CYS A 315 -23.71 -23.95 -16.82
N ALA A 316 -24.26 -25.18 -16.87
CA ALA A 316 -24.89 -25.79 -15.70
C ALA A 316 -23.89 -26.06 -14.56
N GLU A 317 -22.68 -26.52 -14.91
CA GLU A 317 -21.62 -26.74 -13.93
C GLU A 317 -21.02 -25.42 -13.47
N GLY A 318 -20.81 -24.48 -14.40
CA GLY A 318 -20.33 -23.13 -14.07
C GLY A 318 -21.22 -22.43 -13.06
N GLU A 319 -22.54 -22.51 -13.20
CA GLU A 319 -23.48 -21.94 -12.23
C GLU A 319 -23.28 -22.48 -10.81
N ALA A 320 -23.13 -23.80 -10.65
CA ALA A 320 -22.93 -24.42 -9.34
C ALA A 320 -21.61 -23.94 -8.69
N TRP A 321 -20.56 -23.76 -9.49
CA TRP A 321 -19.29 -23.19 -9.01
C TRP A 321 -19.44 -21.73 -8.60
N PHE A 322 -20.16 -20.91 -9.38
CA PHE A 322 -20.41 -19.50 -9.01
C PHE A 322 -21.33 -19.36 -7.80
N GLU A 323 -22.27 -20.27 -7.59
CA GLU A 323 -23.05 -20.33 -6.36
C GLU A 323 -22.16 -20.63 -5.14
N MET A 324 -21.26 -21.62 -5.24
CA MET A 324 -20.29 -21.90 -4.18
C MET A 324 -19.37 -20.70 -3.92
N ALA A 325 -18.84 -20.08 -4.98
CA ALA A 325 -18.01 -18.87 -4.87
C ALA A 325 -18.75 -17.71 -4.20
N GLN A 326 -20.04 -17.53 -4.49
CA GLN A 326 -20.87 -16.53 -3.83
C GLN A 326 -20.94 -16.78 -2.31
N GLN A 327 -21.16 -18.02 -1.87
CA GLN A 327 -21.18 -18.37 -0.44
C GLN A 327 -19.83 -18.12 0.22
N LEU A 328 -18.74 -18.54 -0.42
CA LEU A 328 -17.38 -18.30 0.07
C LEU A 328 -17.06 -16.80 0.15
N ALA A 329 -17.51 -15.99 -0.81
CA ALA A 329 -17.34 -14.54 -0.79
C ALA A 329 -18.10 -13.88 0.37
N ILE A 330 -19.28 -14.39 0.75
CA ILE A 330 -19.99 -13.97 1.96
C ILE A 330 -19.18 -14.27 3.21
N LEU A 331 -18.65 -15.50 3.33
CA LEU A 331 -17.80 -15.88 4.48
C LEU A 331 -16.53 -15.02 4.55
N ALA A 332 -15.90 -14.73 3.41
CA ALA A 332 -14.70 -13.91 3.32
C ALA A 332 -14.95 -12.40 3.52
N ARG A 333 -16.23 -11.98 3.61
CA ARG A 333 -16.63 -10.55 3.54
C ARG A 333 -16.05 -9.84 2.31
N ASN A 334 -15.87 -10.56 1.21
CA ASN A 334 -15.33 -10.05 -0.04
C ASN A 334 -16.48 -9.68 -0.99
N ALA A 335 -16.98 -8.46 -0.82
CA ALA A 335 -18.13 -8.00 -1.60
C ALA A 335 -17.86 -7.88 -3.11
N PRO A 336 -16.68 -7.42 -3.58
CA PRO A 336 -16.34 -7.43 -5.01
C PRO A 336 -16.44 -8.82 -5.65
N MET A 337 -15.87 -9.85 -5.00
CA MET A 337 -15.97 -11.24 -5.50
C MET A 337 -17.41 -11.76 -5.48
N ARG A 338 -18.22 -11.35 -4.49
CA ARG A 338 -19.64 -11.70 -4.44
C ARG A 338 -20.42 -11.10 -5.62
N ILE A 339 -20.14 -9.84 -5.97
CA ILE A 339 -20.74 -9.17 -7.14
C ILE A 339 -20.35 -9.92 -8.42
N GLN A 340 -19.06 -10.24 -8.59
CA GLN A 340 -18.57 -10.96 -9.77
C GLN A 340 -19.18 -12.37 -9.89
N ALA A 341 -19.29 -13.11 -8.78
CA ALA A 341 -19.94 -14.42 -8.75
C ALA A 341 -21.41 -14.34 -9.17
N LEU A 342 -22.15 -13.33 -8.68
CA LEU A 342 -23.54 -13.07 -9.08
C LEU A 342 -23.67 -12.73 -10.56
N GLU A 343 -22.77 -11.91 -11.10
CA GLU A 343 -22.73 -11.56 -12.51
C GLU A 343 -22.59 -12.82 -13.38
N LEU A 344 -21.56 -13.62 -13.11
CA LEU A 344 -21.22 -14.81 -13.90
C LEU A 344 -22.25 -15.93 -13.72
N ARG A 345 -22.83 -16.08 -12.53
CA ARG A 345 -23.97 -16.97 -12.30
C ARG A 345 -25.16 -16.59 -13.17
N GLY A 346 -25.48 -15.30 -13.24
CA GLY A 346 -26.55 -14.79 -14.11
C GLY A 346 -26.27 -15.05 -15.60
N VAL A 347 -25.01 -14.93 -16.04
CA VAL A 347 -24.61 -15.31 -17.42
C VAL A 347 -24.87 -16.80 -17.67
N CYS A 348 -24.48 -17.69 -16.75
CA CYS A 348 -24.72 -19.12 -16.88
C CYS A 348 -26.23 -19.45 -16.93
N GLN A 349 -27.03 -18.80 -16.09
CA GLN A 349 -28.49 -18.98 -16.04
C GLN A 349 -29.17 -18.49 -17.32
N HIS A 350 -28.70 -17.37 -17.87
CA HIS A 350 -29.19 -16.82 -19.13
C HIS A 350 -28.91 -17.76 -20.30
N ALA A 351 -27.69 -18.31 -20.39
CA ALA A 351 -27.31 -19.29 -21.41
C ALA A 351 -28.15 -20.57 -21.35
N GLN A 352 -28.67 -20.90 -20.16
CA GLN A 352 -29.56 -22.04 -19.93
C GLN A 352 -31.05 -21.68 -20.07
N HIS A 353 -31.38 -20.50 -20.61
CA HIS A 353 -32.74 -19.98 -20.78
C HIS A 353 -33.54 -19.85 -19.47
N ARG A 354 -32.87 -19.82 -18.32
CA ARG A 354 -33.49 -19.57 -17.00
C ARG A 354 -33.46 -18.06 -16.71
N TYR A 355 -34.21 -17.32 -17.52
CA TYR A 355 -34.21 -15.86 -17.55
C TYR A 355 -34.56 -15.21 -16.20
N GLU A 356 -35.58 -15.72 -15.50
CA GLU A 356 -35.98 -15.19 -14.20
C GLU A 356 -34.86 -15.30 -13.15
N LEU A 357 -34.11 -16.40 -13.15
CA LEU A 357 -32.98 -16.59 -12.23
C LEU A 357 -31.80 -15.69 -12.61
N ALA A 358 -31.53 -15.53 -13.91
CA ALA A 358 -30.48 -14.64 -14.40
C ALA A 358 -30.73 -13.19 -13.98
N GLU A 359 -31.98 -12.73 -14.15
CA GLU A 359 -32.43 -11.42 -13.70
C GLU A 359 -32.23 -11.24 -12.20
N GLN A 360 -32.67 -12.20 -11.37
CA GLN A 360 -32.47 -12.14 -9.91
C GLN A 360 -31.00 -12.04 -9.52
N SER A 361 -30.12 -12.79 -10.18
CA SER A 361 -28.68 -12.76 -9.92
C SER A 361 -28.09 -11.38 -10.24
N TRP A 362 -28.45 -10.79 -11.39
CA TRP A 362 -27.95 -9.48 -11.78
C TRP A 362 -28.51 -8.33 -10.94
N ILE A 363 -29.79 -8.37 -10.56
CA ILE A 363 -30.39 -7.41 -9.63
C ILE A 363 -29.68 -7.48 -8.28
N GLY A 364 -29.48 -8.69 -7.76
CA GLY A 364 -28.76 -8.90 -6.50
C GLY A 364 -27.34 -8.31 -6.53
N GLY A 365 -26.64 -8.48 -7.65
CA GLY A 365 -25.32 -7.88 -7.87
C GLY A 365 -25.39 -6.35 -7.94
N SER A 366 -26.36 -5.78 -8.68
CA SER A 366 -26.44 -4.33 -8.87
C SER A 366 -26.82 -3.59 -7.59
N VAL A 367 -27.70 -4.18 -6.78
CA VAL A 367 -28.06 -3.63 -5.46
C VAL A 367 -26.85 -3.61 -4.54
N LEU A 368 -26.07 -4.71 -4.51
CA LEU A 368 -24.86 -4.78 -3.71
C LEU A 368 -23.79 -3.78 -4.20
N ALA A 369 -23.57 -3.66 -5.51
CA ALA A 369 -22.64 -2.69 -6.08
C ALA A 369 -23.04 -1.25 -5.74
N ALA A 370 -24.33 -0.92 -5.81
CA ALA A 370 -24.84 0.40 -5.44
C ALA A 370 -24.65 0.71 -3.94
N GLN A 371 -24.87 -0.28 -3.06
CA GLN A 371 -24.62 -0.13 -1.61
C GLN A 371 -23.15 0.15 -1.26
N LEU A 372 -22.23 -0.28 -2.11
CA LEU A 372 -20.79 -0.07 -1.94
C LEU A 372 -20.27 1.13 -2.73
N GLU A 373 -21.15 1.86 -3.41
CA GLU A 373 -20.79 2.97 -4.30
C GLU A 373 -19.81 2.55 -5.42
N ASP A 374 -19.80 1.26 -5.80
CA ASP A 374 -19.03 0.74 -6.93
C ASP A 374 -19.77 1.03 -8.25
N VAL A 375 -19.61 2.27 -8.72
CA VAL A 375 -20.23 2.77 -9.94
C VAL A 375 -19.87 1.91 -11.17
N PRO A 376 -18.60 1.51 -11.40
CA PRO A 376 -18.25 0.64 -12.53
C PRO A 376 -18.98 -0.71 -12.52
N ALA A 377 -18.98 -1.43 -11.39
CA ALA A 377 -19.63 -2.73 -11.31
C ALA A 377 -21.17 -2.61 -11.44
N CYS A 378 -21.76 -1.61 -10.79
CA CYS A 378 -23.18 -1.32 -10.89
C CYS A 378 -23.57 -1.04 -12.36
N ARG A 379 -22.81 -0.20 -13.06
CA ARG A 379 -23.03 0.10 -14.48
C ARG A 379 -22.96 -1.14 -15.36
N GLY A 380 -21.98 -2.02 -15.14
CA GLY A 380 -21.84 -3.27 -15.88
C GLY A 380 -23.06 -4.19 -15.75
N LEU A 381 -23.57 -4.34 -14.52
CA LEU A 381 -24.75 -5.18 -14.24
C LEU A 381 -26.05 -4.59 -14.77
N VAL A 382 -26.25 -3.27 -14.63
CA VAL A 382 -27.42 -2.58 -15.20
C VAL A 382 -27.41 -2.67 -16.73
N LEU A 383 -26.23 -2.60 -17.36
CA LEU A 383 -26.09 -2.80 -18.81
C LEU A 383 -26.53 -4.20 -19.24
N ARG A 384 -26.18 -5.24 -18.48
CA ARG A 384 -26.65 -6.62 -18.73
C ARG A 384 -28.16 -6.73 -18.57
N LEU A 385 -28.73 -6.16 -17.50
CA LEU A 385 -30.19 -6.13 -17.29
C LEU A 385 -30.93 -5.42 -18.44
N ALA A 386 -30.41 -4.28 -18.91
CA ALA A 386 -31.01 -3.55 -20.03
C ALA A 386 -31.00 -4.36 -21.34
N ARG A 387 -29.93 -5.13 -21.60
CA ARG A 387 -29.85 -6.05 -22.75
C ARG A 387 -30.83 -7.21 -22.59
N HIS A 388 -30.86 -7.83 -21.41
CA HIS A 388 -31.76 -8.91 -21.08
C HIS A 388 -33.25 -8.55 -21.27
N TYR A 389 -33.68 -7.40 -20.75
CA TYR A 389 -35.06 -6.94 -20.92
C TYR A 389 -35.42 -6.65 -22.37
N ARG A 390 -34.47 -6.22 -23.19
CA ARG A 390 -34.69 -6.05 -24.63
C ARG A 390 -34.89 -7.40 -25.32
N GLU A 391 -34.04 -8.37 -25.03
CA GLU A 391 -34.10 -9.72 -25.60
C GLU A 391 -35.39 -10.45 -25.21
N THR A 392 -35.89 -10.22 -23.99
CA THR A 392 -37.14 -10.81 -23.49
C THR A 392 -38.40 -10.00 -23.80
N GLY A 393 -38.29 -8.86 -24.50
CA GLY A 393 -39.42 -8.03 -24.92
C GLY A 393 -40.04 -7.15 -23.81
N GLN A 394 -39.36 -6.99 -22.68
CA GLN A 394 -39.78 -6.15 -21.55
C GLN A 394 -39.38 -4.68 -21.76
N VAL A 395 -40.08 -4.00 -22.67
CA VAL A 395 -39.71 -2.66 -23.18
C VAL A 395 -39.61 -1.59 -22.09
N GLU A 396 -40.56 -1.55 -21.15
CA GLU A 396 -40.56 -0.55 -20.08
C GLU A 396 -39.39 -0.76 -19.10
N ALA A 397 -39.15 -2.00 -18.67
CA ALA A 397 -38.02 -2.33 -17.81
C ALA A 397 -36.67 -2.05 -18.50
N ALA A 398 -36.56 -2.33 -19.81
CA ALA A 398 -35.37 -1.98 -20.59
C ALA A 398 -35.14 -0.47 -20.67
N ARG A 399 -36.22 0.34 -20.71
CA ARG A 399 -36.16 1.80 -20.69
C ARG A 399 -35.72 2.33 -19.34
N GLU A 400 -36.28 1.81 -18.25
CA GLU A 400 -35.90 2.22 -16.88
C GLU A 400 -34.40 1.97 -16.62
N ARG A 401 -33.89 0.78 -17.00
CA ARG A 401 -32.46 0.48 -16.85
C ARG A 401 -31.57 1.35 -17.74
N ARG A 402 -32.09 1.81 -18.88
CA ARG A 402 -31.42 2.77 -19.77
C ARG A 402 -31.25 4.13 -19.11
N ASP A 403 -32.30 4.63 -18.49
CA ASP A 403 -32.26 5.91 -17.78
C ASP A 403 -31.28 5.81 -16.59
N GLN A 404 -31.32 4.71 -15.85
CA GLN A 404 -30.34 4.42 -14.79
C GLN A 404 -28.88 4.39 -15.29
N LEU A 405 -28.63 3.88 -16.51
CA LEU A 405 -27.28 3.90 -17.10
C LEU A 405 -26.79 5.31 -17.42
N VAL A 406 -27.70 6.20 -17.83
CA VAL A 406 -27.38 7.61 -18.08
C VAL A 406 -26.97 8.29 -16.77
N ASP A 407 -27.72 8.06 -15.68
CA ASP A 407 -27.41 8.59 -14.35
C ASP A 407 -26.06 8.06 -13.84
N LEU A 408 -25.72 6.82 -14.17
CA LEU A 408 -24.42 6.21 -13.87
C LEU A 408 -23.30 6.64 -14.83
N GLY A 409 -23.55 7.57 -15.77
CA GLY A 409 -22.54 8.13 -16.67
C GLY A 409 -22.14 7.23 -17.86
N HIS A 410 -23.02 6.34 -18.31
CA HIS A 410 -22.78 5.52 -19.51
C HIS A 410 -23.15 6.27 -20.79
N ALA A 411 -22.19 6.43 -21.72
CA ALA A 411 -22.39 7.12 -23.00
C ALA A 411 -22.40 6.19 -24.23
N GLY A 412 -22.42 4.86 -24.03
CA GLY A 412 -22.31 3.87 -25.10
C GLY A 412 -23.67 3.41 -25.67
N PRO A 413 -23.69 2.87 -26.90
CA PRO A 413 -24.86 2.16 -27.42
C PRO A 413 -25.08 0.86 -26.65
N ILE A 414 -26.34 0.59 -26.30
CA ILE A 414 -26.74 -0.56 -25.48
C ILE A 414 -27.03 -1.76 -26.34
#